data_AF-A0A660RUB7-F1
#
_entry.id   AF-A0A660RUB7-F1
#
_cell.length_a   1.000
_cell.length_b   1.000
_cell.length_c   1.000
_cell.angle_alpha   90.00
_cell.angle_beta   90.00
_cell.angle_gamma   90.00
#
_symmetry.space_group_name_H-M   'P 1'
#
loop_
_entity.id
_entity.type
_entity.pdbx_description
1 polymer ?
#
loop_
_entity_poly.entity_id
_entity_poly.type
_entity_poly.pdbx_seq_one_letter_code
_entity_poly.pdbx_strand_id
1 'polypeptide(L)'
;MKNKNFIFKLIFIINFFYFLLFWFSFGFSQEKINLNEATFKELKSLPGIGPKIAQRIIKFREKYGPFNSIEDLLKVKGIGKKKLEILKNYLTVEEIKNRNLLNKNYSSNDLKIYYYVDENGIIHYTHFPETVPKKYKSTLKKIR
;
A
#
# COMPACT_ATOMS: atom_id res chain seq x y z
N MET A 1 9.71 -51.97 -30.40
CA MET A 1 10.20 -51.16 -29.26
C MET A 1 10.12 -49.64 -29.43
N LYS A 2 9.75 -49.07 -30.60
CA LYS A 2 9.76 -47.61 -30.84
C LYS A 2 8.62 -46.79 -30.20
N ASN A 3 7.60 -47.42 -29.57
CA ASN A 3 6.36 -46.72 -29.19
C ASN A 3 6.24 -46.34 -27.69
N LYS A 4 7.01 -46.97 -26.79
CA LYS A 4 6.91 -46.67 -25.34
C LYS A 4 7.38 -45.24 -25.01
N ASN A 5 8.45 -44.77 -25.67
CA ASN A 5 8.98 -43.41 -25.48
C ASN A 5 8.02 -42.32 -25.93
N PHE A 6 7.15 -42.62 -26.90
CA PHE A 6 6.11 -41.69 -27.36
C PHE A 6 5.01 -41.56 -26.31
N ILE A 7 4.55 -42.68 -25.74
CA ILE A 7 3.52 -42.70 -24.69
C ILE A 7 4.01 -41.99 -23.43
N PHE A 8 5.25 -42.20 -23.00
CA PHE A 8 5.81 -41.48 -21.85
C PHE A 8 5.90 -39.96 -22.08
N LYS A 9 6.29 -39.52 -23.28
CA LYS A 9 6.26 -38.10 -23.64
C LYS A 9 4.84 -37.54 -23.67
N LEU A 10 3.87 -38.32 -24.17
CA LEU A 10 2.46 -37.93 -24.24
C LEU A 10 1.85 -37.79 -22.84
N ILE A 11 2.12 -38.75 -21.94
CA ILE A 11 1.72 -38.69 -20.53
C ILE A 11 2.38 -37.48 -19.84
N PHE A 12 3.64 -37.21 -20.14
CA PHE A 12 4.34 -36.04 -19.58
C PHE A 12 3.73 -34.72 -20.05
N ILE A 13 3.38 -34.61 -21.34
CA ILE A 13 2.70 -33.43 -21.92
C ILE A 13 1.31 -33.26 -21.32
N ILE A 14 0.55 -34.35 -21.17
CA ILE A 14 -0.79 -34.32 -20.58
C ILE A 14 -0.72 -33.91 -19.10
N ASN A 15 0.22 -34.45 -18.33
CA ASN A 15 0.43 -34.04 -16.94
C ASN A 15 0.93 -32.60 -16.83
N PHE A 16 1.79 -32.15 -17.74
CA PHE A 16 2.22 -30.76 -17.83
C PHE A 16 1.06 -29.83 -18.17
N PHE A 17 0.16 -30.25 -19.06
CA PHE A 17 -1.04 -29.50 -19.42
C PHE A 17 -2.06 -29.44 -18.28
N TYR A 18 -2.28 -30.55 -17.57
CA TYR A 18 -3.09 -30.56 -16.35
C TYR A 18 -2.45 -29.72 -15.23
N PHE A 19 -1.12 -29.70 -15.13
CA PHE A 19 -0.39 -28.83 -14.21
C PHE A 19 -0.53 -27.35 -14.59
N LEU A 20 -0.50 -27.03 -15.89
CA LEU A 20 -0.73 -25.68 -16.41
C LEU A 20 -2.17 -25.22 -16.16
N LEU A 21 -3.15 -26.09 -16.38
CA LEU A 21 -4.56 -25.84 -16.06
C LEU A 21 -4.79 -25.65 -14.56
N PHE A 22 -4.12 -26.46 -13.74
CA PHE A 22 -4.17 -26.35 -12.28
C PHE A 22 -3.54 -25.04 -11.79
N TRP A 23 -2.40 -24.64 -12.34
CA TRP A 23 -1.77 -23.35 -12.04
C TRP A 23 -2.58 -22.15 -12.52
N PHE A 24 -3.27 -22.27 -13.65
CA PHE A 24 -4.09 -21.19 -14.20
C PHE A 24 -5.41 -20.99 -13.44
N SER A 25 -5.88 -22.00 -12.71
CA SER A 25 -7.02 -21.86 -11.79
C SER A 25 -6.72 -21.00 -10.56
N PHE A 26 -5.45 -20.68 -10.28
CA PHE A 26 -5.10 -19.76 -9.20
C PHE A 26 -5.14 -18.32 -9.74
N GLY A 27 -6.29 -17.65 -9.58
CA GLY A 27 -6.43 -16.25 -9.96
C GLY A 27 -5.41 -15.38 -9.23
N PHE A 28 -4.62 -14.60 -9.99
CA PHE A 28 -3.77 -13.56 -9.42
C PHE A 28 -4.64 -12.43 -8.87
N SER A 29 -4.97 -12.48 -7.59
CA SER A 29 -5.52 -11.32 -6.89
C SER A 29 -4.36 -10.38 -6.55
N GLN A 30 -4.23 -9.27 -7.28
CA GLN A 30 -3.26 -8.24 -6.92
C GLN A 30 -3.75 -7.52 -5.66
N GLU A 31 -3.06 -7.74 -4.54
CA GLU A 31 -3.36 -7.08 -3.28
C GLU A 31 -3.20 -5.56 -3.43
N LYS A 32 -4.20 -4.82 -2.92
CA LYS A 32 -4.19 -3.35 -2.98
C LYS A 32 -3.16 -2.80 -2.00
N ILE A 33 -2.46 -1.77 -2.43
CA ILE A 33 -1.44 -1.08 -1.64
C ILE A 33 -2.11 -0.07 -0.72
N ASN A 34 -1.84 -0.12 0.59
CA ASN A 34 -2.30 0.87 1.55
C ASN A 34 -1.58 2.21 1.32
N LEU A 35 -2.31 3.25 0.91
CA LEU A 35 -1.74 4.55 0.57
C LEU A 35 -1.00 5.23 1.74
N ASN A 36 -1.43 4.97 2.98
CA ASN A 36 -0.87 5.59 4.17
C ASN A 36 0.45 4.96 4.61
N GLU A 37 0.67 3.69 4.24
CA GLU A 37 1.85 2.90 4.64
C GLU A 37 2.79 2.63 3.47
N ALA A 38 2.30 2.76 2.22
CA ALA A 38 3.04 2.46 1.00
C ALA A 38 4.43 3.09 1.01
N THR A 39 5.45 2.27 0.79
CA THR A 39 6.83 2.70 0.60
C THR A 39 6.99 3.46 -0.72
N PHE A 40 8.12 4.15 -0.85
CA PHE A 40 8.46 4.82 -2.11
C PHE A 40 8.50 3.84 -3.30
N LYS A 41 8.98 2.61 -3.08
CA LYS A 41 9.09 1.59 -4.14
C LYS A 41 7.71 1.12 -4.59
N GLU A 42 6.82 0.83 -3.64
CA GLU A 42 5.43 0.42 -3.90
C GLU A 42 4.63 1.51 -4.60
N LEU A 43 4.78 2.76 -4.19
CA LEU A 43 4.14 3.89 -4.89
C LEU A 43 4.66 4.01 -6.33
N LYS A 44 5.96 3.84 -6.55
CA LYS A 44 6.58 3.92 -7.88
C LYS A 44 6.18 2.76 -8.80
N SER A 45 5.76 1.61 -8.25
CA SER A 45 5.24 0.49 -9.07
C SER A 45 3.82 0.72 -9.58
N LEU A 46 3.12 1.75 -9.09
CA LEU A 46 1.76 2.05 -9.54
C LEU A 46 1.75 2.64 -10.95
N PRO A 47 0.76 2.27 -11.79
CA PRO A 47 0.65 2.80 -13.14
C PRO A 47 0.52 4.32 -13.13
N GLY A 48 1.37 4.99 -13.91
CA GLY A 48 1.37 6.45 -14.03
C GLY A 48 1.97 7.22 -12.85
N ILE A 49 2.59 6.53 -11.88
CA ILE A 49 3.30 7.12 -10.73
C ILE A 49 4.81 6.98 -10.91
N GLY A 50 5.43 8.05 -11.42
CA GLY A 50 6.89 8.18 -11.44
C GLY A 50 7.47 8.64 -10.10
N PRO A 51 8.81 8.67 -9.97
CA PRO A 51 9.51 9.02 -8.71
C PRO A 51 9.12 10.40 -8.16
N LYS A 52 8.88 11.38 -9.02
CA LYS A 52 8.44 12.73 -8.61
C LYS A 52 7.05 12.73 -7.96
N ILE A 53 6.13 11.89 -8.44
CA ILE A 53 4.77 11.82 -7.90
C ILE A 53 4.77 11.00 -6.60
N ALA A 54 5.48 9.87 -6.57
CA ALA A 54 5.65 9.08 -5.35
C ALA A 54 6.22 9.92 -4.19
N GLN A 55 7.25 10.74 -4.44
CA GLN A 55 7.77 11.68 -3.43
C GLN A 55 6.73 12.70 -2.97
N ARG A 56 5.86 13.19 -3.87
CA ARG A 56 4.81 14.15 -3.48
C ARG A 56 3.74 13.51 -2.62
N ILE A 57 3.37 12.26 -2.87
CA ILE A 57 2.44 11.49 -2.03
C ILE A 57 3.01 11.35 -0.61
N ILE A 58 4.28 10.95 -0.49
CA ILE A 58 4.96 10.83 0.81
C ILE A 58 5.01 12.19 1.51
N LYS A 59 5.47 13.25 0.83
CA LYS A 59 5.51 14.61 1.40
C LYS A 59 4.13 15.12 1.81
N PHE A 60 3.09 14.75 1.06
CA PHE A 60 1.72 15.12 1.41
C PHE A 60 1.34 14.50 2.76
N ARG A 61 1.55 13.19 2.94
CA ARG A 61 1.13 12.51 4.17
C ARG A 61 2.00 12.85 5.38
N GLU A 62 3.27 13.21 5.17
CA GLU A 62 4.14 13.80 6.21
C GLU A 62 3.67 15.19 6.67
N LYS A 63 3.16 16.00 5.73
CA LYS A 63 2.82 17.40 5.98
C LYS A 63 1.40 17.58 6.50
N TYR A 64 0.46 16.82 5.95
CA TYR A 64 -0.98 16.98 6.18
C TYR A 64 -1.60 15.80 6.93
N GLY A 65 -0.81 14.77 7.22
CA GLY A 65 -1.27 13.54 7.86
C GLY A 65 -1.86 12.52 6.88
N PRO A 66 -2.46 11.44 7.40
CA PRO A 66 -2.91 10.33 6.59
C PRO A 66 -4.02 10.74 5.63
N PHE A 67 -4.04 10.11 4.45
CA PHE A 67 -5.16 10.19 3.51
C PHE A 67 -6.39 9.54 4.15
N ASN A 68 -7.52 10.22 4.10
CA ASN A 68 -8.80 9.69 4.61
C ASN A 68 -9.55 8.91 3.54
N SER A 69 -9.33 9.27 2.29
CA SER A 69 -9.89 8.60 1.13
C SER A 69 -8.90 8.57 -0.02
N ILE A 70 -9.15 7.74 -1.03
CA ILE A 70 -8.30 7.70 -2.23
C ILE A 70 -8.44 9.03 -3.00
N GLU A 71 -9.61 9.67 -2.95
CA GLU A 71 -9.93 10.95 -3.61
C GLU A 71 -9.02 12.09 -3.14
N ASP A 72 -8.52 12.03 -1.90
CA ASP A 72 -7.56 13.01 -1.36
C ASP A 72 -6.28 13.09 -2.22
N LEU A 73 -5.97 12.08 -3.04
CA LEU A 73 -4.87 12.13 -4.01
C LEU A 73 -5.01 13.27 -5.04
N LEU A 74 -6.22 13.79 -5.28
CA LEU A 74 -6.41 14.97 -6.14
C LEU A 74 -5.74 16.24 -5.58
N LYS A 75 -5.45 16.26 -4.28
CA LYS A 75 -4.69 17.35 -3.63
C LYS A 75 -3.19 17.26 -3.94
N VAL A 76 -2.72 16.14 -4.50
CA VAL A 76 -1.32 15.92 -4.85
C VAL A 76 -1.03 16.38 -6.28
N LYS A 77 -0.16 17.39 -6.43
CA LYS A 77 0.22 17.93 -7.74
C LYS A 77 0.74 16.84 -8.70
N GLY A 78 0.09 16.71 -9.85
CA GLY A 78 0.43 15.75 -10.90
C GLY A 78 -0.46 14.49 -10.93
N ILE A 79 -1.42 14.40 -10.01
CA ILE A 79 -2.52 13.44 -10.03
C ILE A 79 -3.80 14.21 -10.37
N GLY A 80 -4.44 13.83 -11.47
CA GLY A 80 -5.75 14.36 -11.88
C GLY A 80 -6.76 13.23 -11.98
N LYS A 81 -8.02 13.56 -12.28
CA LYS A 81 -9.15 12.61 -12.33
C LYS A 81 -8.83 11.32 -13.10
N LYS A 82 -8.27 11.43 -14.32
CA LYS A 82 -7.91 10.25 -15.14
C LYS A 82 -6.95 9.29 -14.43
N LYS A 83 -5.93 9.82 -13.73
CA LYS A 83 -4.99 8.97 -12.98
C LYS A 83 -5.65 8.41 -11.73
N LEU A 84 -6.44 9.21 -11.02
CA LEU A 84 -7.16 8.76 -9.83
C LEU A 84 -8.02 7.53 -10.13
N GLU A 85 -8.79 7.55 -11.22
CA GLU A 85 -9.66 6.43 -11.60
C GLU A 85 -8.87 5.13 -11.83
N ILE A 86 -7.69 5.21 -12.45
CA ILE A 86 -6.81 4.05 -12.60
C ILE A 86 -6.31 3.57 -11.23
N LEU A 87 -5.87 4.50 -10.38
CA LEU A 87 -5.23 4.19 -9.09
C LEU A 87 -6.18 3.56 -8.08
N LYS A 88 -7.49 3.84 -8.14
CA LYS A 88 -8.51 3.24 -7.24
C LYS A 88 -8.52 1.70 -7.27
N ASN A 89 -8.10 1.11 -8.39
CA ASN A 89 -8.01 -0.34 -8.53
C ASN A 89 -6.82 -0.94 -7.77
N TYR A 90 -5.79 -0.15 -7.49
CA TYR A 90 -4.54 -0.60 -6.88
C TYR A 90 -4.36 -0.12 -5.44
N LEU A 91 -5.18 0.82 -4.99
CA LEU A 91 -5.01 1.48 -3.71
C LEU A 91 -6.15 1.16 -2.76
N THR A 92 -5.79 1.10 -1.48
CA THR A 92 -6.72 1.15 -0.36
C THR A 92 -6.29 2.25 0.60
N VAL A 93 -7.22 2.68 1.44
CA VAL A 93 -6.93 3.44 2.65
C VAL A 93 -7.48 2.61 3.80
N GLU A 94 -6.64 2.24 4.75
CA GLU A 94 -7.17 1.68 5.98
C GLU A 94 -7.80 2.78 6.81
N GLU A 95 -9.02 2.52 7.27
CA GLU A 95 -9.62 3.30 8.33
C GLU A 95 -8.80 3.04 9.60
N ILE A 96 -8.28 4.11 10.22
CA ILE A 96 -7.63 4.00 11.52
C ILE A 96 -8.68 3.49 12.51
N LYS A 97 -8.73 2.17 12.75
CA LYS A 97 -9.73 1.50 13.60
C LYS A 97 -9.84 2.11 15.01
N ASN A 98 -8.80 2.78 15.47
CA ASN A 98 -8.76 3.48 16.76
C ASN A 98 -9.37 4.90 16.77
N ARG A 99 -9.73 5.49 15.62
CA ARG A 99 -10.37 6.82 15.57
C ARG A 99 -11.73 6.83 16.30
N ASN A 100 -12.52 5.77 16.16
CA ASN A 100 -13.85 5.70 16.77
C ASN A 100 -13.80 5.61 18.31
N LEU A 101 -12.70 5.09 18.89
CA LEU A 101 -12.49 5.03 20.34
C LEU A 101 -11.96 6.36 20.90
N LEU A 102 -11.10 7.06 20.15
CA LEU A 102 -10.53 8.35 20.56
C LEU A 102 -11.52 9.50 20.45
N ASN A 103 -12.32 9.53 19.37
CA ASN A 103 -13.33 10.57 19.13
C ASN A 103 -14.46 10.61 20.17
N LYS A 104 -14.66 9.54 20.94
CA LYS A 104 -15.70 9.48 21.98
C LYS A 104 -15.29 10.19 23.28
N ASN A 105 -13.99 10.32 23.53
CA ASN A 105 -13.45 10.80 24.81
C ASN A 105 -12.57 12.06 24.70
N TYR A 106 -12.24 12.50 23.48
CA TYR A 106 -11.43 13.69 23.22
C TYR A 106 -12.08 14.55 22.14
N SER A 107 -12.08 15.87 22.35
CA SER A 107 -12.44 16.82 21.31
C SER A 107 -11.44 16.69 20.16
N SER A 108 -11.93 16.52 18.93
CA SER A 108 -11.13 16.33 17.72
C SER A 108 -10.05 17.41 17.52
N ASN A 109 -10.24 18.60 18.10
CA ASN A 109 -9.32 19.73 17.99
C ASN A 109 -8.09 19.64 18.92
N ASP A 110 -8.10 18.76 19.94
CA ASP A 110 -6.99 18.64 20.91
C ASP A 110 -6.00 17.52 20.56
N LEU A 111 -6.38 16.62 19.63
CA LEU A 111 -5.57 15.47 19.24
C LEU A 111 -4.49 15.86 18.23
N LYS A 112 -3.31 16.23 18.73
CA LYS A 112 -2.10 16.37 17.90
C LYS A 112 -1.76 15.03 17.26
N ILE A 113 -1.46 15.04 15.96
CA ILE A 113 -0.98 13.86 15.24
C ILE A 113 0.54 13.93 15.12
N TYR A 114 1.19 12.80 15.39
CA TYR A 114 2.61 12.58 15.16
C TYR A 114 2.79 11.46 14.14
N TYR A 115 3.95 11.44 13.51
CA TYR A 115 4.38 10.30 12.72
C TYR A 115 5.83 9.92 13.02
N TYR A 116 6.18 8.67 12.81
CA TYR A 116 7.57 8.20 12.77
C TYR A 116 7.78 7.27 11.57
N VAL A 117 9.04 7.07 11.20
CA VAL A 117 9.45 6.21 10.08
C VAL A 117 10.24 5.03 10.62
N ASP A 118 9.89 3.81 10.21
CA ASP A 118 10.58 2.58 10.60
C ASP A 118 11.77 2.22 9.69
N GLU A 119 12.43 1.08 9.95
CA GLU A 119 13.55 0.59 9.11
C GLU A 119 13.20 0.36 7.64
N ASN A 120 11.91 0.12 7.33
CA ASN A 120 11.44 -0.16 5.97
C ASN A 120 11.05 1.12 5.22
N GLY A 121 11.07 2.28 5.91
CA GLY A 121 10.64 3.55 5.34
C GLY A 121 9.12 3.74 5.36
N ILE A 122 8.39 2.92 6.14
CA ILE A 122 6.95 3.03 6.32
C ILE A 122 6.65 4.14 7.34
N ILE A 123 5.61 4.93 7.07
CA ILE A 123 5.18 6.02 7.95
C ILE A 123 4.08 5.51 8.87
N HIS A 124 4.32 5.59 10.17
CA HIS A 124 3.38 5.21 11.23
C HIS A 124 2.80 6.47 11.89
N TYR A 125 1.49 6.55 12.03
CA TYR A 125 0.81 7.68 12.69
C TYR A 125 0.42 7.34 14.12
N THR A 126 0.55 8.29 15.05
CA THR A 126 0.16 8.12 16.45
C THR A 126 -0.28 9.42 17.09
N HIS A 127 -1.15 9.33 18.08
CA HIS A 127 -1.46 10.43 19.01
C HIS A 127 -0.64 10.37 20.30
N PHE A 128 0.08 9.26 20.51
CA PHE A 128 0.83 8.93 21.72
C PHE A 128 2.32 8.91 21.39
N PRO A 129 2.98 10.07 21.25
CA PRO A 129 4.40 10.12 20.87
C PRO A 129 5.29 9.37 21.86
N GLU A 130 4.91 9.28 23.13
CA GLU A 130 5.60 8.56 24.21
C GLU A 130 5.73 7.05 23.95
N THR A 131 4.74 6.42 23.30
CA THR A 131 4.71 4.97 23.05
C THR A 131 5.58 4.54 21.87
N VAL A 132 6.11 5.49 21.09
CA VAL A 132 6.97 5.22 19.94
C VAL A 132 8.23 4.45 20.39
N PRO A 133 8.57 3.32 19.73
CA PRO A 133 9.77 2.56 20.07
C PRO A 133 11.03 3.44 20.08
N LYS A 134 11.91 3.24 21.07
CA LYS A 134 13.14 4.07 21.23
C LYS A 134 13.97 4.17 19.96
N LYS A 135 14.09 3.07 19.19
CA LYS A 135 14.81 3.03 17.92
C LYS A 135 14.28 3.97 16.84
N TYR A 136 13.02 4.42 16.93
CA TYR A 136 12.39 5.34 15.97
C TYR A 136 12.15 6.75 16.52
N LYS A 137 12.52 7.02 17.77
CA LYS A 137 12.31 8.33 18.39
C LYS A 137 12.99 9.46 17.61
N SER A 138 14.11 9.20 16.95
CA SER A 138 14.83 10.18 16.11
C SER A 138 14.07 10.57 14.85
N THR A 139 13.15 9.73 14.36
CA THR A 139 12.33 10.01 13.17
C THR A 139 10.97 10.62 13.51
N LEU A 140 10.64 10.69 14.80
CA LEU A 140 9.37 11.22 15.30
C LEU A 140 9.21 12.71 14.98
N LYS A 141 8.10 13.03 14.31
CA LYS A 141 7.74 14.40 13.93
C LYS A 141 6.27 14.66 14.22
N LYS A 142 5.98 15.90 14.61
CA LYS A 142 4.61 16.38 14.78
C LYS A 142 4.07 16.88 13.43
N ILE A 143 2.85 16.51 13.09
CA ILE A 143 2.13 17.05 11.92
C ILE A 143 1.61 18.45 12.27
N ARG A 144 1.72 19.37 11.31
CA ARG A 144 1.32 20.77 11.47
C ARG A 144 -0.18 20.97 11.38
#